data_AF-A0A6M4A8K3-F1
#
_entry.id   AF-A0A6M4A8K3-F1
#
_cell.length_a   1.000
_cell.length_b   1.000
_cell.length_c   1.000
_cell.angle_alpha   90.00
_cell.angle_beta   90.00
_cell.angle_gamma   90.00
#
_symmetry.space_group_name_H-M   'P 1'
#
loop_
_entity.id
_entity.type
_entity.pdbx_description
1 polymer ?
#
loop_
_entity_poly.entity_id
_entity_poly.type
_entity_poly.pdbx_seq_one_letter_code
_entity_poly.pdbx_strand_id
1 'polypeptide(L)'
;MSNQQSGFTLIELVMVIVILGILAATALPKFVNLKTEASAAAAQGYAGGLNSAGSINYAGCAAVNFPAAAVTGKCEKVAKCSEAGKLLLPVLTILTPATLPTPTVSNAIYVIADTVVAVGATTSCSAVFGDGTNVGVPFTYSVIGA
;
A
#
# COMPACT_ATOMS: atom_id res chain seq x y z
N MET A 1 10.98 59.18 -12.50
CA MET A 1 11.01 58.76 -11.08
C MET A 1 11.91 57.55 -11.01
N SER A 2 13.13 57.73 -10.49
CA SER A 2 14.16 56.69 -10.43
C SER A 2 13.87 55.79 -9.24
N ASN A 3 13.45 54.55 -9.46
CA ASN A 3 13.29 53.58 -8.39
C ASN A 3 14.66 53.26 -7.79
N GLN A 4 14.87 53.64 -6.53
CA GLN A 4 16.02 53.20 -5.75
C GLN A 4 15.87 51.69 -5.54
N GLN A 5 16.67 50.89 -6.26
CA GLN A 5 16.74 49.46 -6.03
C GLN A 5 17.49 49.22 -4.70
N SER A 6 16.72 49.02 -3.63
CA SER A 6 17.25 48.60 -2.33
C SER A 6 17.86 47.21 -2.50
N GLY A 7 19.19 47.13 -2.54
CA GLY A 7 19.90 45.86 -2.54
C GLY A 7 19.63 45.10 -1.24
N PHE A 8 19.48 43.79 -1.34
CA PHE A 8 19.36 42.90 -0.19
C PHE A 8 20.67 42.91 0.60
N THR A 9 20.61 42.99 1.93
CA THR A 9 21.82 43.00 2.75
C THR A 9 22.42 41.60 2.87
N LEU A 10 23.75 41.50 2.98
CA LEU A 10 24.41 40.21 3.21
C LEU A 10 23.91 39.53 4.50
N ILE A 11 23.57 40.32 5.52
CA ILE A 11 23.06 39.80 6.78
C ILE A 11 21.65 39.21 6.65
N GLU A 12 20.77 39.79 5.82
CA GLU A 12 19.44 39.21 5.54
C GLU A 12 19.57 37.84 4.87
N LEU A 13 20.51 37.68 3.95
CA LEU A 13 20.71 36.39 3.30
C LEU A 13 21.24 35.34 4.29
N VAL A 14 22.18 35.74 5.16
CA VAL A 14 22.73 34.86 6.20
C VAL A 14 21.69 34.47 7.25
N MET A 15 20.86 35.40 7.73
CA MET A 15 19.83 35.06 8.73
C MET A 15 18.79 34.09 8.16
N VAL A 16 18.43 34.21 6.89
CA VAL A 16 17.43 33.34 6.25
C VAL A 16 17.93 31.90 6.18
N ILE A 17 19.17 31.67 5.74
CA ILE A 17 19.72 30.29 5.68
C ILE A 17 19.87 29.67 7.07
N VAL A 18 20.17 30.47 8.10
CA VAL A 18 20.25 29.99 9.49
C VAL A 18 18.87 29.57 9.99
N ILE A 19 17.84 30.39 9.76
CA ILE A 19 16.47 30.06 10.15
C ILE A 19 16.00 28.80 9.41
N LEU A 20 16.21 28.72 8.09
CA LEU A 20 15.87 27.53 7.30
C LEU A 20 16.63 26.29 7.77
N GLY A 21 17.89 26.43 8.19
CA GLY A 21 18.69 25.34 8.76
C GLY A 21 18.09 24.77 10.05
N ILE A 22 17.65 25.62 10.98
CA ILE A 22 17.02 25.20 12.23
C ILE A 22 15.65 24.54 11.97
N LEU A 23 14.85 25.12 11.08
CA LEU A 23 13.57 24.55 10.68
C LEU A 23 13.74 23.18 10.02
N ALA A 24 14.72 23.04 9.13
CA ALA A 24 15.01 21.77 8.47
C ALA A 24 15.47 20.69 9.47
N ALA A 25 16.37 21.04 10.40
CA ALA A 25 16.90 20.11 11.41
C ALA A 25 15.80 19.55 12.33
N THR A 26 14.77 20.35 12.63
CA THR A 26 13.66 19.94 13.50
C THR A 26 12.50 19.27 12.75
N ALA A 27 12.24 19.66 11.50
CA ALA A 27 11.14 19.12 10.70
C ALA A 27 11.47 17.77 10.04
N LEU A 28 12.72 17.56 9.60
CA LEU A 28 13.11 16.37 8.84
C LEU A 28 12.90 15.05 9.60
N PRO A 29 13.28 14.90 10.89
CA PRO A 29 13.04 13.66 11.62
C PRO A 29 11.55 13.35 11.75
N LYS A 30 10.71 14.37 11.94
CA LYS A 30 9.25 14.21 12.00
C LYS A 30 8.69 13.77 10.64
N PHE A 31 9.15 14.38 9.56
CA PHE A 31 8.69 14.02 8.21
C PHE A 31 8.99 12.56 7.85
N VAL A 32 10.17 12.06 8.24
CA VAL A 32 10.54 10.64 8.02
C VAL A 32 9.62 9.71 8.81
N ASN A 33 9.34 10.01 10.07
CA ASN A 33 8.41 9.21 10.90
C ASN A 33 6.98 9.24 10.34
N LEU A 34 6.50 10.40 9.88
CA LEU A 34 5.16 10.48 9.27
C LEU A 34 5.07 9.64 7.98
N LYS A 35 6.13 9.58 7.18
CA LYS A 35 6.16 8.74 5.97
C LYS A 35 6.08 7.25 6.31
N THR A 36 6.79 6.80 7.34
CA THR A 36 6.77 5.38 7.75
C THR A 36 5.42 5.02 8.35
N GLU A 37 4.86 5.87 9.22
CA GLU A 37 3.52 5.71 9.79
C GLU A 37 2.43 5.68 8.70
N ALA A 38 2.49 6.59 7.71
CA ALA A 38 1.55 6.61 6.60
C ALA A 38 1.59 5.33 5.77
N SER A 39 2.79 4.78 5.55
CA SER A 39 2.97 3.54 4.79
C SER A 39 2.46 2.32 5.57
N ALA A 40 2.64 2.31 6.89
CA ALA A 40 2.05 1.30 7.78
C ALA A 40 0.53 1.38 7.83
N ALA A 41 -0.03 2.59 7.92
CA ALA A 41 -1.48 2.80 7.88
C ALA A 41 -2.08 2.36 6.54
N ALA A 42 -1.41 2.65 5.42
CA ALA A 42 -1.83 2.19 4.10
C ALA A 42 -1.83 0.66 4.01
N ALA A 43 -0.76 0.00 4.46
CA ALA A 43 -0.67 -1.46 4.49
C ALA A 43 -1.80 -2.10 5.32
N GLN A 44 -2.12 -1.53 6.48
CA GLN A 44 -3.26 -1.97 7.30
C GLN A 44 -4.61 -1.71 6.63
N GLY A 45 -4.75 -0.58 5.92
CA GLY A 45 -5.93 -0.26 5.13
C GLY A 45 -6.19 -1.30 4.03
N TYR A 46 -5.14 -1.73 3.32
CA TYR A 46 -5.23 -2.81 2.35
C TYR A 46 -5.60 -4.14 3.01
N ALA A 47 -4.99 -4.49 4.15
CA ALA A 47 -5.34 -5.71 4.88
C ALA A 47 -6.83 -5.75 5.26
N GLY A 48 -7.35 -4.65 5.83
CA GLY A 48 -8.76 -4.52 6.18
C GLY A 48 -9.69 -4.60 4.96
N GLY A 49 -9.30 -3.93 3.87
CA GLY A 49 -10.03 -3.98 2.60
C GLY A 49 -10.13 -5.39 2.03
N LEU A 50 -9.00 -6.11 1.98
CA LEU A 50 -8.94 -7.49 1.46
C LEU A 50 -9.77 -8.44 2.30
N ASN A 51 -9.73 -8.33 3.63
CA ASN A 51 -10.54 -9.15 4.53
C ASN A 51 -12.04 -8.92 4.31
N SER A 52 -12.45 -7.65 4.23
CA SER A 52 -13.85 -7.27 4.00
C SER A 52 -14.32 -7.78 2.64
N ALA A 53 -13.55 -7.51 1.59
CA ALA A 53 -13.87 -7.91 0.23
C ALA A 53 -13.92 -9.44 0.09
N GLY A 54 -13.03 -10.18 0.76
CA GLY A 54 -13.05 -11.65 0.82
C GLY A 54 -14.34 -12.20 1.42
N SER A 55 -14.83 -11.62 2.52
CA SER A 55 -16.08 -12.06 3.15
C SER A 55 -17.32 -11.79 2.29
N ILE A 56 -17.36 -10.63 1.61
CA ILE A 56 -18.45 -10.26 0.71
C ILE A 56 -18.45 -11.15 -0.54
N ASN A 57 -17.27 -11.36 -1.13
CA ASN A 57 -17.09 -12.23 -2.27
C ASN A 57 -17.51 -13.66 -1.96
N TYR A 58 -17.07 -14.23 -0.84
CA TYR A 58 -17.43 -15.57 -0.43
C TYR A 58 -18.95 -15.74 -0.27
N ALA A 59 -19.63 -14.77 0.37
CA ALA A 59 -21.08 -14.78 0.48
C ALA A 59 -21.78 -14.71 -0.90
N GLY A 60 -21.24 -13.89 -1.81
CA GLY A 60 -21.72 -13.80 -3.18
C GLY A 60 -21.54 -15.10 -3.97
N CYS A 61 -20.38 -15.75 -3.85
CA CYS A 61 -20.09 -17.05 -4.46
C CYS A 61 -20.96 -18.17 -3.90
N ALA A 62 -21.23 -18.17 -2.58
CA ALA A 62 -22.14 -19.11 -1.96
C ALA A 62 -23.57 -19.00 -2.53
N ALA A 63 -24.04 -17.78 -2.84
CA ALA A 63 -25.36 -17.55 -3.44
C ALA A 63 -25.50 -18.08 -4.87
N VAL A 64 -24.39 -18.27 -5.59
CA VAL A 64 -24.37 -18.81 -6.96
C VAL A 64 -23.74 -20.21 -7.05
N ASN A 65 -23.66 -20.93 -5.92
CA ASN A 65 -23.14 -22.30 -5.81
C ASN A 65 -21.69 -22.46 -6.28
N PHE A 66 -20.80 -21.53 -5.92
CA PHE A 66 -19.35 -21.59 -6.21
C PHE A 66 -19.04 -21.93 -7.68
N PRO A 67 -19.38 -21.02 -8.61
CA PRO A 67 -19.21 -21.25 -10.04
C PRO A 67 -17.73 -21.42 -10.39
N ALA A 68 -17.44 -22.26 -11.39
CA ALA A 68 -16.07 -22.52 -11.82
C ALA A 68 -15.36 -21.27 -12.41
N ALA A 69 -16.14 -20.28 -12.85
CA ALA A 69 -15.72 -19.01 -13.42
C ALA A 69 -16.35 -17.83 -12.66
N ALA A 70 -15.71 -16.67 -12.75
CA ALA A 70 -16.22 -15.44 -12.15
C ALA A 70 -17.60 -15.06 -12.73
N VAL A 71 -18.47 -14.58 -11.84
CA VAL A 71 -19.76 -13.97 -12.15
C VAL A 71 -19.66 -12.49 -11.80
N THR A 72 -19.62 -11.67 -12.84
CA THR A 72 -19.44 -10.21 -12.73
C THR A 72 -20.34 -9.61 -11.66
N GLY A 73 -19.72 -8.90 -10.70
CA GLY A 73 -20.42 -8.19 -9.64
C GLY A 73 -21.07 -9.08 -8.57
N LYS A 74 -20.81 -10.39 -8.58
CA LYS A 74 -21.35 -11.33 -7.58
C LYS A 74 -20.28 -12.23 -6.98
N CYS A 75 -19.44 -12.83 -7.81
CA CYS A 75 -18.48 -13.83 -7.38
C CYS A 75 -17.23 -13.76 -8.26
N GLU A 76 -16.10 -13.40 -7.68
CA GLU A 76 -14.79 -13.54 -8.30
C GLU A 76 -14.12 -14.78 -7.72
N LYS A 77 -13.55 -15.62 -8.60
CA LYS A 77 -12.85 -16.83 -8.16
C LYS A 77 -11.53 -16.48 -7.48
N VAL A 78 -11.32 -17.00 -6.27
CA VAL A 78 -10.09 -16.77 -5.49
C VAL A 78 -9.52 -18.11 -5.07
N ALA A 79 -8.47 -18.53 -5.78
CA ALA A 79 -7.78 -19.80 -5.51
C ALA A 79 -6.40 -19.61 -4.89
N LYS A 80 -5.89 -18.37 -4.82
CA LYS A 80 -4.56 -18.06 -4.29
C LYS A 80 -4.52 -16.68 -3.65
N CYS A 81 -3.52 -16.45 -2.82
CA CYS A 81 -3.31 -15.16 -2.15
C CYS A 81 -3.24 -13.96 -3.11
N SER A 82 -2.54 -14.08 -4.25
CA SER A 82 -2.42 -12.98 -5.22
C SER A 82 -3.74 -12.55 -5.85
N GLU A 83 -4.70 -13.47 -5.93
CA GLU A 83 -6.00 -13.24 -6.57
C GLU A 83 -6.93 -12.37 -5.72
N ALA A 84 -6.64 -12.22 -4.42
CA ALA A 84 -7.42 -11.39 -3.51
C ALA A 84 -7.46 -9.91 -3.94
N GLY A 85 -6.46 -9.44 -4.70
CA GLY A 85 -6.42 -8.08 -5.23
C GLY A 85 -7.55 -7.76 -6.22
N LYS A 86 -8.12 -8.79 -6.87
CA LYS A 86 -9.28 -8.65 -7.77
C LYS A 86 -10.56 -8.25 -7.03
N LEU A 87 -10.60 -8.44 -5.72
CA LEU A 87 -11.78 -8.16 -4.89
C LEU A 87 -11.93 -6.67 -4.54
N LEU A 88 -10.89 -5.87 -4.76
CA LEU A 88 -10.90 -4.44 -4.47
C LEU A 88 -11.28 -3.61 -5.69
N LEU A 89 -11.91 -2.46 -5.45
CA LEU A 89 -12.21 -1.44 -6.47
C LEU A 89 -11.53 -0.12 -6.08
N PRO A 90 -10.69 0.48 -6.95
CA PRO A 90 -10.20 -0.06 -8.22
C PRO A 90 -9.42 -1.37 -8.02
N VAL A 91 -9.38 -2.21 -9.07
CA VAL A 91 -8.68 -3.50 -9.03
C VAL A 91 -7.23 -3.29 -8.61
N LEU A 92 -6.84 -4.03 -7.58
CA LEU A 92 -5.48 -4.00 -7.07
C LEU A 92 -4.72 -5.19 -7.63
N THR A 93 -3.65 -4.94 -8.37
CA THR A 93 -2.75 -6.01 -8.80
C THR A 93 -1.79 -6.34 -7.67
N ILE A 94 -1.96 -7.53 -7.07
CA ILE A 94 -0.96 -8.09 -6.16
C ILE A 94 0.08 -8.84 -6.98
N LEU A 95 1.32 -8.43 -6.84
CA LEU A 95 2.45 -8.99 -7.58
C LEU A 95 2.96 -10.24 -6.86
N THR A 96 3.41 -11.23 -7.63
CA THR A 96 3.98 -12.49 -7.15
C THR A 96 5.48 -12.60 -7.49
N PRO A 97 6.32 -11.71 -6.95
CA PRO A 97 7.74 -11.74 -7.29
C PRO A 97 8.42 -12.98 -6.69
N ALA A 98 9.31 -13.62 -7.45
CA ALA A 98 10.21 -14.63 -6.88
C ALA A 98 11.20 -14.00 -5.86
N THR A 99 11.51 -12.72 -6.04
CA THR A 99 12.35 -11.89 -5.17
C THR A 99 11.82 -10.47 -5.13
N LEU A 100 11.64 -9.89 -3.95
CA LEU A 100 11.14 -8.53 -3.80
C LEU A 100 12.05 -7.53 -4.54
N PRO A 101 11.51 -6.65 -5.40
CA PRO A 101 12.33 -5.65 -6.08
C PRO A 101 12.94 -4.66 -5.09
N THR A 102 14.20 -4.28 -5.33
CA THR A 102 14.94 -3.31 -4.53
C THR A 102 15.39 -2.13 -5.40
N PRO A 103 14.89 -0.90 -5.17
CA PRO A 103 13.84 -0.54 -4.20
C PRO A 103 12.46 -1.06 -4.61
N THR A 104 11.57 -1.24 -3.64
CA THR A 104 10.17 -1.56 -3.89
C THR A 104 9.49 -0.43 -4.66
N VAL A 105 8.51 -0.75 -5.50
CA VAL A 105 7.74 0.27 -6.19
C VAL A 105 6.72 0.85 -5.21
N SER A 106 6.73 2.16 -5.04
CA SER A 106 5.77 2.85 -4.18
C SER A 106 4.33 2.50 -4.58
N ASN A 107 3.50 2.20 -3.58
CA ASN A 107 2.08 1.91 -3.74
C ASN A 107 1.76 0.60 -4.48
N ALA A 108 2.74 -0.32 -4.59
CA ALA A 108 2.55 -1.68 -5.07
C ALA A 108 2.45 -2.67 -3.90
N ILE A 109 1.76 -3.80 -4.11
CA ILE A 109 1.68 -4.89 -3.13
C ILE A 109 2.32 -6.14 -3.70
N TYR A 110 3.16 -6.78 -2.89
CA TYR A 110 3.87 -8.02 -3.23
C TYR A 110 3.49 -9.11 -2.25
N VAL A 111 3.04 -10.27 -2.73
CA VAL A 111 2.83 -11.43 -1.84
C VAL A 111 4.16 -12.12 -1.60
N ILE A 112 4.42 -12.53 -0.35
CA ILE A 112 5.68 -13.22 0.03
C ILE A 112 5.62 -14.70 -0.38
N ALA A 113 4.43 -15.29 -0.33
CA ALA A 113 4.16 -16.65 -0.80
C ALA A 113 2.74 -16.72 -1.38
N ASP A 114 2.64 -17.12 -2.65
CA ASP A 114 1.34 -17.26 -3.32
C ASP A 114 0.68 -18.61 -2.96
N THR A 115 0.15 -18.66 -1.74
CA THR A 115 -0.42 -19.87 -1.16
C THR A 115 -1.76 -20.18 -1.79
N VAL A 116 -1.98 -21.46 -2.13
CA VAL A 116 -3.26 -21.95 -2.65
C VAL A 116 -4.30 -21.97 -1.54
N VAL A 117 -5.51 -21.49 -1.84
CA VAL A 117 -6.65 -21.46 -0.92
C VAL A 117 -7.78 -22.28 -1.54
N ALA A 118 -8.18 -23.35 -0.85
CA ALA A 118 -9.30 -24.18 -1.28
C ALA A 118 -10.64 -23.44 -1.07
N VAL A 119 -11.65 -23.76 -1.88
CA VAL A 119 -12.99 -23.19 -1.73
C VAL A 119 -13.52 -23.46 -0.32
N GLY A 120 -14.01 -22.42 0.36
CA GLY A 120 -14.49 -22.48 1.75
C GLY A 120 -13.41 -22.52 2.82
N ALA A 121 -12.12 -22.61 2.45
CA ALA A 121 -11.01 -22.52 3.40
C ALA A 121 -10.58 -21.07 3.59
N THR A 122 -10.15 -20.75 4.82
CA THR A 122 -9.54 -19.46 5.16
C THR A 122 -8.04 -19.64 5.34
N THR A 123 -7.24 -18.79 4.71
CA THR A 123 -5.77 -18.82 4.80
C THR A 123 -5.22 -17.42 5.08
N SER A 124 -4.23 -17.34 5.97
CA SER A 124 -3.48 -16.11 6.23
C SER A 124 -2.37 -15.94 5.20
N CYS A 125 -2.46 -14.88 4.41
CA CYS A 125 -1.50 -14.49 3.39
C CYS A 125 -0.60 -13.37 3.92
N SER A 126 0.69 -13.45 3.61
CA SER A 126 1.67 -12.42 3.98
C SER A 126 2.08 -11.62 2.75
N ALA A 127 2.09 -10.30 2.86
CA ALA A 127 2.46 -9.40 1.78
C ALA A 127 3.30 -8.22 2.28
N VAL A 128 3.89 -7.51 1.33
CA VAL A 128 4.68 -6.31 1.54
C VAL A 128 4.06 -5.18 0.72
N PHE A 129 3.81 -4.06 1.39
CA PHE A 129 3.48 -2.79 0.74
C PHE A 129 4.78 -2.07 0.35
N GLY A 130 4.91 -1.74 -0.92
CA GLY A 130 6.06 -1.00 -1.43
C GLY A 130 5.97 0.48 -1.06
N ASP A 131 6.96 0.97 -0.34
CA ASP A 131 7.05 2.37 0.15
C ASP A 131 8.23 3.14 -0.47
N GLY A 132 8.84 2.56 -1.50
CA GLY A 132 10.05 3.07 -2.15
C GLY A 132 11.35 2.65 -1.46
N THR A 133 11.30 1.84 -0.40
CA THR A 133 12.48 1.32 0.30
C THR A 133 12.84 -0.09 -0.17
N ASN A 134 14.00 -0.59 0.26
CA ASN A 134 14.47 -1.94 -0.09
C ASN A 134 13.71 -3.06 0.62
N VAL A 135 12.93 -2.75 1.66
CA VAL A 135 12.24 -3.76 2.49
C VAL A 135 10.73 -3.67 2.34
N GLY A 136 10.19 -2.45 2.16
CA GLY A 136 8.75 -2.21 2.19
C GLY A 136 8.16 -2.40 3.59
N VAL A 137 6.83 -2.32 3.69
CA VAL A 137 6.09 -2.51 4.94
C VAL A 137 5.36 -3.85 4.91
N PRO A 138 5.73 -4.82 5.76
CA PRO A 138 5.05 -6.11 5.81
C PRO A 138 3.66 -5.97 6.45
N PHE A 139 2.70 -6.73 5.93
CA PHE A 139 1.37 -6.88 6.51
C PHE A 139 0.79 -8.26 6.19
N THR A 140 -0.20 -8.67 6.97
CA THR A 140 -0.92 -9.93 6.79
C THR A 140 -2.39 -9.67 6.55
N TYR A 141 -3.00 -10.47 5.67
CA TYR A 141 -4.43 -10.43 5.39
C TYR A 141 -4.97 -11.85 5.28
N SER A 142 -6.27 -12.00 5.46
CA SER A 142 -6.99 -13.26 5.39
C SER A 142 -7.68 -13.37 4.04
N VAL A 143 -7.53 -14.53 3.41
CA VAL A 143 -8.22 -14.86 2.16
C VAL A 143 -9.14 -16.03 2.41
N ILE A 144 -10.36 -15.95 1.89
CA ILE A 144 -11.33 -17.05 1.87
C ILE A 144 -11.39 -17.55 0.43
N GLY A 145 -11.18 -18.85 0.23
CA GLY A 145 -11.27 -19.43 -1.10
C GLY A 145 -12.71 -19.48 -1.58
N ALA A 146 -12.92 -19.08 -2.84
CA ALA A 146 -14.23 -18.98 -3.46
C ALA A 146 -14.18 -19.40 -4.94
#